data_AF-A0A0J1B499-F1
#
_entry.id   AF-A0A0J1B499-F1
#
_cell.length_a   1.000
_cell.length_b   1.000
_cell.length_c   1.000
_cell.angle_alpha   90.00
_cell.angle_beta   90.00
_cell.angle_gamma   90.00
#
_symmetry.space_group_name_H-M   'P 1'
#
loop_
_entity.id
_entity.type
_entity.pdbx_description
1 polymer ?
#
loop_
_entity_poly.entity_id
_entity_poly.type
_entity_poly.pdbx_seq_one_letter_code
_entity_poly.pdbx_strand_id
1 'polypeptide(L)' 'MSTLILLTSLSAGCRGRGFLPAPGTMNEQQANAIVHDPYPLTDIGPNDQGSRPPSYQQPLPGPVRNRMSADAMPWLGR' A
#
# COMPACT_ATOMS: atom_id res chain seq x y z
N MET A 1 4.00 -13.20 -39.16
CA MET A 1 3.98 -11.90 -38.44
C MET A 1 3.44 -12.03 -37.01
N SER A 2 3.62 -13.18 -36.34
CA SER A 2 3.08 -13.41 -34.98
C SER A 2 4.20 -13.54 -33.93
N THR A 3 5.38 -14.01 -34.33
CA THR A 3 6.53 -14.26 -33.45
C THR A 3 7.30 -12.99 -33.05
N LEU A 4 7.24 -11.92 -33.84
CA LEU A 4 7.92 -10.65 -33.54
C LEU A 4 7.26 -9.87 -32.38
N ILE A 5 5.94 -10.04 -32.19
CA ILE A 5 5.17 -9.35 -31.13
C ILE A 5 5.46 -9.94 -29.75
N LEU A 6 5.79 -11.24 -29.67
CA LEU A 6 6.18 -11.86 -28.41
C LEU A 6 7.54 -11.37 -27.90
N LEU A 7 8.49 -11.05 -28.78
CA LEU A 7 9.84 -10.63 -28.35
C LEU A 7 9.87 -9.17 -27.85
N THR A 8 9.00 -8.30 -28.35
CA THR A 8 8.95 -6.88 -27.93
C THR A 8 8.34 -6.67 -26.54
N SER A 9 7.60 -7.66 -26.02
CA SER A 9 7.03 -7.60 -24.67
C SER A 9 8.04 -7.98 -23.57
N LEU A 10 9.14 -8.67 -23.89
CA LEU A 10 10.21 -8.98 -22.92
C LEU A 10 11.20 -7.82 -22.69
N SER A 11 11.28 -6.85 -23.60
CA SER A 11 12.18 -5.70 -23.50
C SER A 11 11.54 -4.45 -22.89
N ALA A 12 10.23 -4.47 -22.63
CA ALA A 12 9.56 -3.50 -21.76
C ALA A 12 9.86 -3.81 -20.29
N GLY A 13 11.09 -3.56 -19.84
CA GLY A 13 11.45 -3.70 -18.44
C GLY A 13 10.57 -2.81 -17.55
N CYS A 14 10.24 -3.28 -16.34
CA CYS A 14 9.44 -2.57 -15.32
C CYS A 14 10.09 -1.28 -14.76
N ARG A 15 11.18 -0.82 -15.39
CA ARG A 15 11.90 0.42 -15.07
C ARG A 15 11.45 1.60 -15.94
N GLY A 16 10.38 1.45 -16.70
CA GLY A 16 9.75 2.57 -17.38
C GLY A 16 9.16 3.53 -16.36
N ARG A 17 9.54 4.82 -16.44
CA ARG A 17 8.68 5.89 -15.92
C ARG A 17 7.32 5.72 -16.59
N GLY A 18 6.40 5.04 -15.90
CA GLY A 18 5.04 4.85 -16.38
C GLY A 18 4.34 6.20 -16.51
N PHE A 19 3.15 6.20 -17.10
CA PHE A 19 2.25 7.35 -17.04
C PHE A 19 1.86 7.72 -15.60
N LEU A 20 2.08 6.79 -14.65
CA LEU A 20 1.87 7.01 -13.24
C LEU A 20 3.08 7.72 -12.61
N PRO A 21 2.85 8.61 -11.64
CA PRO A 21 3.92 9.22 -10.87
C PRO A 21 4.76 8.14 -10.18
N ALA A 22 6.02 8.45 -9.92
CA ALA A 22 6.86 7.58 -9.11
C ALA A 22 6.18 7.35 -7.74
N PRO A 23 6.25 6.13 -7.18
CA PRO A 23 5.50 5.75 -5.98
C PRO A 23 5.97 6.45 -4.69
N GLY A 24 6.89 7.41 -4.76
CA GLY A 24 7.45 8.09 -3.60
C GLY A 24 8.52 7.27 -2.88
N THR A 25 9.01 7.81 -1.76
CA THR A 25 9.95 7.14 -0.86
C THR A 25 9.30 5.94 -0.17
N MET A 26 10.10 5.00 0.35
CA MET A 26 9.59 3.87 1.14
C MET A 26 8.72 4.34 2.32
N ASN A 27 9.08 5.45 2.98
CA ASN A 27 8.32 5.98 4.10
C ASN A 27 6.96 6.53 3.67
N GLU A 28 6.88 7.17 2.50
CA GLU A 28 5.61 7.68 1.94
C GLU A 28 4.69 6.53 1.57
N GLN A 29 5.23 5.50 0.92
CA GLN A 29 4.49 4.28 0.58
C GLN A 29 3.97 3.57 1.83
N GLN A 30 4.83 3.45 2.85
CA GLN A 30 4.45 2.86 4.14
C GLN A 30 3.35 3.68 4.81
N ALA A 31 3.50 5.00 4.93
CA ALA A 31 2.51 5.87 5.56
C ALA A 31 1.14 5.79 4.86
N ASN A 32 1.13 5.73 3.53
CA ASN A 32 -0.10 5.59 2.74
C ASN A 32 -0.74 4.20 2.92
N ALA A 33 0.08 3.14 2.92
CA ALA A 33 -0.40 1.77 3.14
C ALA A 33 -1.13 1.62 4.48
N ILE A 34 -0.70 2.31 5.54
CA ILE A 34 -1.33 2.25 6.86
C ILE A 34 -2.78 2.75 6.86
N VAL A 35 -3.09 3.74 6.01
CA VAL A 35 -4.44 4.30 5.90
C VAL A 35 -5.39 3.32 5.21
N HIS A 36 -4.92 2.61 4.19
CA HIS A 36 -5.75 1.78 3.32
C HIS A 36 -5.76 0.30 3.69
N ASP A 37 -4.66 -0.20 4.26
CA ASP A 37 -4.47 -1.56 4.75
C ASP A 37 -4.17 -1.53 6.26
N PRO A 38 -5.21 -1.28 7.09
CA PRO A 38 -5.01 -1.12 8.52
C PRO A 38 -4.30 -2.34 9.10
N TYR A 39 -3.34 -2.11 10.00
CA TYR A 39 -2.65 -3.18 10.72
C TYR A 39 -3.63 -4.19 11.30
N PRO A 40 -3.25 -5.48 11.41
CA PRO A 40 -4.05 -6.46 12.09
C PRO A 40 -4.39 -5.98 13.49
N LEU A 41 -5.67 -5.72 13.64
CA LEU A 41 -6.25 -5.29 14.88
C LEU A 41 -6.51 -6.55 15.67
N THR A 42 -5.83 -6.69 16.82
CA THR A 42 -6.01 -7.83 17.73
C THR A 42 -7.46 -7.97 18.21
N ASP A 43 -8.27 -6.92 18.01
CA ASP A 43 -9.68 -6.78 18.37
C ASP A 43 -10.68 -6.97 17.20
N ILE A 44 -10.26 -7.03 15.93
CA ILE A 44 -11.19 -6.99 14.77
C ILE A 44 -11.07 -8.20 13.81
N GLY A 45 -10.30 -9.24 14.16
CA GLY A 45 -10.29 -10.46 13.36
C GLY A 45 -9.31 -11.54 13.82
N PRO A 46 -9.21 -12.65 13.07
CA PRO A 46 -8.19 -13.66 13.29
C PRO A 46 -6.80 -13.05 13.14
N ASN A 47 -5.87 -13.50 13.98
CA ASN A 47 -4.51 -13.03 13.92
C ASN A 47 -3.83 -13.50 12.61
N ASP A 48 -3.24 -12.57 11.89
CA ASP A 48 -2.63 -12.76 10.57
C ASP A 48 -1.11 -12.96 10.64
N GLN A 49 -0.55 -13.38 11.80
CA GLN A 49 0.87 -13.53 12.20
C GLN A 49 1.88 -14.05 11.14
N GLY A 50 2.03 -13.38 10.01
CA GLY A 50 2.94 -13.79 8.94
C GLY A 50 2.53 -13.39 7.53
N SER A 51 1.36 -12.78 7.33
CA SER A 51 0.95 -12.24 6.03
C SER A 51 1.71 -10.94 5.66
N ARG A 52 2.22 -10.21 6.66
CA ARG A 52 2.86 -8.91 6.48
C ARG A 52 4.36 -8.95 6.78
N PRO A 53 5.17 -8.03 6.22
CA PRO A 53 6.55 -7.88 6.63
C PRO A 53 6.63 -7.53 8.13
N PRO A 54 7.65 -8.00 8.88
CA PRO A 54 7.70 -7.84 10.34
C PRO A 54 7.62 -6.39 10.85
N SER A 55 8.18 -5.43 10.11
CA SER A 55 8.08 -4.00 10.44
C SER A 55 6.68 -3.40 10.22
N TYR A 56 5.80 -4.16 9.56
CA TYR A 56 4.40 -3.83 9.24
C TYR A 56 3.41 -4.67 10.06
N GLN A 57 3.85 -5.24 11.19
CA GLN A 57 2.97 -5.97 12.11
C GLN A 57 2.47 -5.13 13.31
N GLN A 58 3.06 -3.96 13.58
CA GLN A 58 2.75 -3.18 14.77
C GLN A 58 1.61 -2.16 14.55
N PRO A 59 0.46 -2.30 15.23
CA PRO A 59 -0.63 -1.34 15.09
C PRO A 59 -0.24 0.02 15.67
N LEU A 60 -0.78 1.07 15.06
CA LEU A 60 -0.67 2.42 15.61
C LEU A 60 -1.47 2.56 16.91
N PRO A 61 -1.07 3.49 17.79
CA PRO A 61 -1.88 3.84 18.96
C PRO A 61 -3.32 4.19 18.55
N GLY A 62 -4.30 3.66 19.27
CA GLY A 62 -5.73 3.85 18.99
C GLY A 62 -6.14 5.32 18.75
N PRO A 63 -5.68 6.31 19.53
CA PRO A 63 -6.00 7.72 19.30
C PRO A 63 -5.52 8.25 17.95
N VAL A 64 -4.37 7.80 17.45
CA VAL A 64 -3.83 8.18 16.14
C VAL A 64 -4.69 7.54 15.06
N ARG A 65 -4.93 6.23 15.17
CA ARG A 65 -5.75 5.45 14.25
C ARG A 65 -7.16 6.03 14.07
N ASN A 66 -7.80 6.44 15.17
CA ASN A 66 -9.15 7.00 15.14
C ASN A 66 -9.25 8.34 14.39
N ARG A 67 -8.15 9.08 14.26
CA ARG A 67 -8.10 10.33 13.49
C ARG A 67 -7.71 10.10 12.03
N MET A 68 -6.94 9.05 11.73
CA MET A 68 -6.41 8.79 10.39
C MET A 68 -7.46 8.75 9.29
N SER A 69 -8.62 8.12 9.51
CA SER A 69 -9.68 8.09 8.49
C SER A 69 -10.23 9.49 8.20
N ALA A 70 -10.47 10.30 9.24
CA ALA A 70 -10.95 11.66 9.09
C ALA A 70 -9.89 12.59 8.45
N ASP A 71 -8.62 12.40 8.81
CA ASP A 71 -7.50 13.20 8.29
C ASP A 71 -7.18 12.85 6.82
N ALA A 72 -7.24 11.55 6.46
CA ALA A 72 -6.93 11.08 5.11
C ALA A 72 -8.09 11.24 4.12
N MET A 73 -9.33 11.23 4.62
CA MET A 73 -10.54 11.33 3.81
C MET A 73 -11.48 12.41 4.35
N PRO A 74 -11.05 13.69 4.44
CA PRO A 74 -11.86 14.77 5.02
C PRO A 74 -13.18 15.02 4.27
N TRP A 75 -13.27 14.57 3.01
CA TRP A 75 -14.48 14.67 2.19
C TRP A 75 -15.52 13.58 2.48
N LEU A 76 -15.19 12.51 3.22
CA LEU A 76 -16.16 11.45 3.51
C LEU A 76 -17.25 11.87 4.52
N GLY A 77 -17.13 13.07 5.09
CA GLY A 77 -18.08 13.60 6.07
C GLY A 77 -17.97 12.90 7.42
N ARG A 78 -18.25 13.64 8.49
CA ARG A 78 -18.43 13.09 9.83
C ARG A 78 -19.91 12.79 10.06
#